data_AF-A0A5C5YFY0-F1
#
_entry.id   AF-A0A5C5YFY0-F1
#
_cell.length_a   1.000
_cell.length_b   1.000
_cell.length_c   1.000
_cell.angle_alpha   90.00
_cell.angle_beta   90.00
_cell.angle_gamma   90.00
#
_symmetry.space_group_name_H-M   'P 1'
#
loop_
_entity.id
_entity.type
_entity.pdbx_description
1 polymer ?
#
loop_
_entity_poly.entity_id
_entity_poly.type
_entity_poly.pdbx_seq_one_letter_code
_entity_poly.pdbx_strand_id
1 'polypeptide(L)' 'MVQGENLPVGLILCTGKNEEHVELLRLNDANIRVAEYMTQLPSRELLQQKLHESIARARANGLLETEVPDEQD' A
#
# COMPACT_ATOMS: atom_id res chain seq x y z
N MET A 1 -16.14 -15.16 6.16
CA MET A 1 -15.80 -14.32 4.99
C MET A 1 -17.09 -13.70 4.49
N VAL A 2 -17.12 -12.39 4.29
CA VAL A 2 -18.33 -11.68 3.84
C VAL A 2 -18.46 -11.84 2.33
N GLN A 3 -19.68 -12.08 1.85
CA GLN A 3 -19.95 -12.27 0.42
C GLN A 3 -19.65 -10.97 -0.35
N GLY A 4 -18.79 -11.07 -1.37
CA GLY A 4 -18.37 -9.93 -2.20
C GLY A 4 -17.06 -9.27 -1.76
N GLU A 5 -16.48 -9.64 -0.62
CA GLU A 5 -15.15 -9.18 -0.22
C GLU A 5 -14.03 -10.00 -0.88
N ASN A 6 -12.90 -9.34 -1.13
CA ASN A 6 -11.66 -10.00 -1.52
C ASN A 6 -11.07 -10.81 -0.34
N LEU A 7 -10.10 -11.68 -0.62
CA LEU A 7 -9.35 -12.36 0.42
C LEU A 7 -8.76 -11.34 1.42
N PRO A 8 -8.83 -11.61 2.74
CA PRO A 8 -8.29 -10.69 3.73
C PRO A 8 -6.79 -10.54 3.51
N VAL A 9 -6.31 -9.29 3.55
CA VAL A 9 -4.88 -8.97 3.52
C VAL A 9 -4.41 -8.71 4.95
N GLY A 10 -3.37 -9.45 5.36
CA GLY A 10 -2.68 -9.17 6.62
C GLY A 10 -1.58 -8.15 6.39
N LEU A 11 -1.46 -7.16 7.27
CA LEU A 11 -0.37 -6.18 7.26
C LEU A 11 0.33 -6.23 8.62
N ILE A 12 1.63 -6.50 8.62
CA ILE A 12 2.48 -6.47 9.82
C ILE A 12 3.51 -5.35 9.63
N LEU A 13 3.61 -4.47 10.64
CA LEU A 13 4.57 -3.38 10.66
C LEU A 13 5.60 -3.62 11.78
N CYS A 14 6.87 -3.80 11.40
CA CYS A 14 7.97 -4.16 12.29
C CYS A 14 8.93 -2.99 12.54
N THR A 15 9.65 -2.99 13.66
CA THR A 15 10.70 -1.98 13.98
C THR A 15 11.95 -2.10 13.09
N GLY A 16 12.04 -3.19 12.34
CA GLY A 16 13.13 -3.56 11.46
C GLY A 16 12.74 -4.81 10.69
N LYS A 17 13.03 -4.86 9.39
CA LYS A 17 12.70 -6.01 8.55
C LYS A 17 13.78 -7.09 8.69
N ASN A 18 13.60 -8.04 9.62
CA ASN A 18 14.41 -9.26 9.62
C ASN A 18 13.89 -10.19 8.51
N GLU A 19 14.39 -10.00 7.29
CA GLU A 19 13.92 -10.69 6.08
C GLU A 19 13.96 -12.22 6.20
N GLU A 20 14.96 -12.75 6.92
CA GLU A 20 15.14 -14.19 7.17
C GLU A 20 13.96 -14.81 7.94
N HIS A 21 13.44 -14.11 8.96
CA HIS A 21 12.28 -14.57 9.72
C HIS A 21 10.97 -14.51 8.92
N VAL A 22 10.83 -13.53 8.01
CA VAL A 22 9.63 -13.41 7.16
C VAL A 22 9.56 -14.55 6.14
N GLU A 23 10.71 -14.91 5.56
CA GLU A 23 10.82 -15.99 4.58
C GLU A 23 10.57 -17.37 5.21
N LEU A 24 11.11 -17.62 6.40
CA LEU A 24 10.92 -18.87 7.15
C LEU A 24 9.44 -19.15 7.47
N LEU A 25 8.68 -18.11 7.83
CA LEU A 25 7.27 -18.20 8.20
C LEU A 25 6.31 -18.26 6.99
N ARG A 26 6.83 -18.14 5.76
CA ARG A 26 6.04 -18.14 4.52
C ARG A 26 4.85 -17.19 4.56
N LEU A 27 4.99 -16.04 5.22
CA LEU A 27 3.89 -15.09 5.44
C LEU A 27 3.31 -14.55 4.12
N ASN A 28 4.13 -14.48 3.08
CA ASN A 28 3.70 -14.11 1.74
C ASN A 28 2.67 -15.11 1.15
N ASP A 29 2.80 -16.41 1.46
CA ASP A 29 1.88 -17.45 1.00
C ASP A 29 0.51 -17.35 1.71
N ALA A 30 0.49 -16.71 2.89
CA ALA A 30 -0.71 -16.49 3.70
C ALA A 30 -1.44 -15.16 3.40
N ASN A 31 -1.10 -14.47 2.29
CA ASN A 31 -1.57 -13.11 1.97
C ASN A 31 -1.27 -12.07 3.08
N ILE A 32 -0.17 -12.27 3.81
CA ILE A 32 0.34 -11.35 4.83
C ILE A 32 1.56 -10.61 4.26
N ARG A 33 1.51 -9.28 4.27
CA ARG A 33 2.61 -8.40 3.88
C ARG A 33 3.29 -7.86 5.13
N VAL A 34 4.61 -7.95 5.16
CA VAL A 34 5.43 -7.42 6.25
C VAL A 34 6.22 -6.22 5.74
N ALA A 35 6.11 -5.10 6.43
CA ALA A 35 6.87 -3.88 6.16
C ALA A 35 7.48 -3.33 7.45
N GLU A 36 8.48 -2.48 7.32
CA GLU A 36 9.01 -1.73 8.46
C GLU A 36 8.11 -0.52 8.72
N TYR A 37 7.80 -0.21 9.99
CA TYR A 37 7.08 1.02 10.29
C TYR A 37 7.99 2.24 10.14
N MET A 38 7.44 3.29 9.57
CA MET A 38 8.14 4.57 9.46
C MET A 38 7.99 5.34 10.78
N THR A 39 9.09 5.62 11.47
CA THR A 39 9.11 6.50 12.65
C THR A 39 9.07 7.98 12.27
N GLN A 40 9.41 8.29 11.02
CA GLN A 40 9.45 9.64 10.48
C GLN A 40 8.74 9.65 9.13
N LEU A 41 8.04 10.74 8.86
CA LEU A 41 7.44 10.94 7.54
C LEU A 41 8.54 11.14 6.49
N PRO A 42 8.33 10.65 5.25
CA PRO A 42 9.21 10.98 4.15
C PRO A 42 9.11 12.48 3.84
N SER A 43 10.00 12.99 2.98
CA SER A 43 9.91 14.39 2.53
C SER A 43 8.51 14.66 1.94
N ARG A 44 8.02 15.89 2.11
CA ARG A 44 6.70 16.30 1.58
C ARG A 44 6.57 16.01 0.09
N GLU A 45 7.63 16.29 -0.67
CA GLU A 45 7.71 16.05 -2.10
C GLU A 45 7.55 14.55 -2.44
N LEU A 46 8.30 13.69 -1.76
CA LEU A 46 8.21 12.24 -1.98
C LEU A 46 6.83 11.70 -1.59
N LEU A 47 6.27 12.17 -0.48
CA LEU A 47 4.94 11.77 -0.03
C LEU A 47 3.87 12.16 -1.07
N GLN A 48 3.91 13.41 -1.52
CA GLN A 48 2.98 13.93 -2.53
C GLN A 48 3.07 13.11 -3.84
N GLN A 49 4.29 12.85 -4.31
CA GLN A 49 4.52 12.02 -5.48
C GLN A 49 3.89 10.63 -5.31
N LYS A 50 4.11 9.95 -4.17
CA LYS A 50 3.59 8.60 -3.94
C LYS A 50 2.07 8.54 -3.85
N LEU A 51 1.44 9.60 -3.34
CA LEU A 51 -0.02 9.71 -3.31
C LEU A 51 -0.58 9.90 -4.72
N HIS A 52 -0.02 10.81 -5.52
CA HIS A 52 -0.42 11.00 -6.92
C HIS A 52 -0.23 9.74 -7.76
N GLU A 53 0.90 9.05 -7.61
CA GLU A 53 1.14 7.76 -8.27
C GLU A 53 0.07 6.71 -7.90
N SER A 54 -0.36 6.69 -6.63
CA SER A 54 -1.37 5.72 -6.15
C SER A 54 -2.75 6.00 -6.74
N ILE A 55 -3.14 7.27 -6.84
CA ILE A 55 -4.37 7.70 -7.51
C ILE A 55 -4.32 7.34 -8.99
N ALA A 56 -3.21 7.63 -9.67
CA ALA A 56 -3.03 7.30 -11.08
C ALA A 56 -3.16 5.79 -11.34
N ARG A 57 -2.54 4.96 -10.47
CA ARG A 57 -2.67 3.49 -10.53
C ARG A 57 -4.12 3.04 -10.32
N ALA A 58 -4.82 3.61 -9.35
CA ALA A 58 -6.22 3.26 -9.07
C ALA A 58 -7.15 3.60 -10.25
N ARG A 59 -6.96 4.78 -10.87
CA ARG A 59 -7.66 5.18 -12.10
C ARG A 59 -7.35 4.23 -13.27
N ALA A 60 -6.08 3.91 -13.50
CA ALA A 60 -5.65 2.98 -14.55
C ALA A 60 -6.26 1.57 -14.38
N ASN A 61 -6.47 1.15 -13.14
CA ASN A 61 -7.08 -0.14 -12.80
C ASN A 61 -8.62 -0.09 -12.74
N GLY A 62 -9.27 1.04 -13.06
CA GLY A 62 -10.73 1.19 -13.01
C GLY A 62 -11.32 1.15 -11.59
N LEU A 63 -10.51 1.37 -10.55
CA LEU A 63 -10.91 1.35 -9.15
C LEU A 63 -11.44 2.70 -8.65
N LEU A 64 -11.22 3.77 -9.42
CA LEU A 64 -11.73 5.11 -9.19
C LEU A 64 -12.34 5.63 -10.49
N GLU A 65 -13.50 6.27 -10.40
CA GLU A 65 -14.10 7.00 -11.52
C GLU A 65 -13.17 8.15 -11.96
N THR A 66 -13.07 8.38 -13.26
CA THR A 66 -12.12 9.33 -13.84
C THR A 66 -12.73 10.72 -13.98
N GLU A 67 -12.98 11.46 -12.89
CA GLU A 67 -13.29 12.90 -12.98
C GLU A 67 -12.77 13.68 -11.76
N VAL A 68 -11.89 14.67 -11.98
CA VAL A 68 -12.11 16.13 -11.87
C VAL A 68 -10.91 16.81 -12.59
N PRO A 69 -11.12 17.78 -13.49
CA PRO A 69 -10.03 18.58 -14.05
C PRO A 69 -9.40 19.41 -12.92
N ASP A 70 -8.08 19.34 -12.74
CA ASP A 70 -7.38 20.28 -11.87
C ASP A 70 -7.65 21.71 -12.39
N GLU A 71 -8.46 22.48 -11.66
CA GLU A 71 -8.42 23.94 -11.74
C GLU A 71 -7.00 24.34 -11.38
N GLN A 72 -6.26 24.78 -12.40
CA GLN A 72 -4.96 25.41 -12.25
C GLN A 72 -5.18 26.84 -11.76
N ASP A 73 -4.71 27.15 -10.55
CA ASP A 73 -4.39 28.51 -10.09
C ASP A 73 -2.85 28.65 -10.02
#